data_AF-A0A7J5WN93-F1
#
_entry.id   AF-A0A7J5WN93-F1
#
_cell.length_a   1.000
_cell.length_b   1.000
_cell.length_c   1.000
_cell.angle_alpha   90.00
_cell.angle_beta   90.00
_cell.angle_gamma   90.00
#
_symmetry.space_group_name_H-M   'P 1'
#
loop_
_entity.id
_entity.type
_entity.pdbx_description
1 polymer ?
#
loop_
_entity_poly.entity_id
_entity_poly.type
_entity_poly.pdbx_seq_one_letter_code
_entity_poly.pdbx_strand_id
1 'polypeptide(L)'
;MKTEITVKIKNDDRTETIKPLTIDIDIPEFDEFKGPDNIREVFYKYEKAVLKVGNAAAEISTEEYFTELSEKEVSGTLEYGYEGA
;
A
#
# COMPACT_ATOMS: atom_id res chain seq x y z
N MET A 1 16.41 2.99 -14.36
CA MET A 1 16.65 3.77 -13.11
C MET A 1 16.03 3.07 -11.92
N LYS A 2 16.78 2.89 -10.82
CA LYS A 2 16.24 2.35 -9.57
C LYS A 2 15.61 3.47 -8.74
N THR A 3 14.35 3.31 -8.37
CA THR A 3 13.59 4.27 -7.57
C THR A 3 13.09 3.61 -6.29
N GLU A 4 13.39 4.22 -5.16
CA GLU A 4 12.84 3.83 -3.87
C GLU A 4 11.58 4.66 -3.60
N ILE A 5 10.46 4.01 -3.33
CA ILE A 5 9.22 4.68 -2.94
C ILE A 5 8.85 4.25 -1.54
N THR A 6 8.63 5.24 -0.67
CA THR A 6 8.13 5.01 0.69
C THR A 6 6.66 5.41 0.78
N VAL A 7 5.80 4.46 1.11
CA VAL A 7 4.37 4.66 1.33
C VAL A 7 4.11 4.80 2.83
N LYS A 8 3.42 5.87 3.22
CA LYS A 8 2.99 6.13 4.59
C LYS A 8 1.46 6.12 4.65
N ILE A 9 0.91 5.19 5.42
CA ILE A 9 -0.53 5.14 5.72
C ILE A 9 -0.74 5.81 7.07
N LYS A 10 -1.76 6.68 7.13
CA LYS A 10 -2.06 7.51 8.28
C LYS A 10 -3.54 7.49 8.59
N ASN A 11 -3.87 7.62 9.85
CA ASN A 11 -5.23 7.87 10.31
C ASN A 11 -5.68 9.29 9.94
N ASP A 12 -6.99 9.55 10.10
CA ASP A 12 -7.58 10.88 9.86
C ASP A 12 -6.94 11.99 10.70
N ASP A 13 -6.48 11.67 11.91
CA ASP A 13 -5.75 12.57 12.80
C ASP A 13 -4.27 12.77 12.43
N ARG A 14 -3.84 12.19 11.29
CA ARG A 14 -2.49 12.21 10.72
C ARG A 14 -1.44 11.46 11.53
N THR A 15 -1.84 10.68 12.53
CA THR A 15 -0.95 9.72 13.19
C THR A 15 -0.57 8.61 12.21
N GLU A 16 0.68 8.14 12.29
CA GLU A 16 1.14 7.01 11.47
C GLU A 16 0.57 5.73 12.09
N THR A 17 -0.28 5.04 11.33
CA THR A 17 -0.95 3.81 11.79
C THR A 17 -0.01 2.62 11.69
N ILE A 18 0.90 2.63 10.71
CA ILE A 18 1.83 1.54 10.42
C ILE A 18 3.23 2.02 10.10
N LYS A 19 4.18 1.08 10.16
CA LYS A 19 5.53 1.31 9.64
C LYS A 19 5.46 1.63 8.15
N PRO A 20 6.20 2.65 7.67
CA PRO A 20 6.27 2.96 6.25
C PRO A 20 6.72 1.74 5.43
N LEU A 21 6.03 1.48 4.33
CA LEU A 21 6.45 0.46 3.38
C LEU A 21 7.44 1.08 2.40
N THR A 22 8.63 0.52 2.32
CA THR A 22 9.64 0.89 1.32
C THR A 22 9.66 -0.16 0.22
N ILE A 23 9.45 0.28 -1.03
CA ILE A 23 9.48 -0.59 -2.21
C ILE A 23 10.52 -0.04 -3.18
N ASP A 24 11.43 -0.91 -3.59
CA ASP A 24 12.30 -0.68 -4.73
C ASP A 24 11.58 -1.02 -6.02
N ILE A 25 11.45 -0.05 -6.92
CA ILE A 25 10.96 -0.26 -8.28
C ILE A 25 11.99 0.16 -9.32
N ASP A 26 11.97 -0.55 -10.44
CA ASP A 26 12.72 -0.15 -11.63
C ASP A 26 11.79 0.62 -12.56
N ILE A 27 12.17 1.85 -12.90
CA ILE A 27 11.45 2.67 -13.87
C ILE A 27 12.36 3.04 -15.04
N PRO A 28 11.78 3.23 -16.25
CA PRO A 28 12.55 3.63 -17.40
C PRO A 28 13.26 4.97 -17.18
N GLU A 29 14.45 5.10 -17.74
CA GLU A 29 15.20 6.36 -17.74
C GLU A 29 14.63 7.34 -18.77
N PHE A 30 14.84 8.64 -18.55
CA PHE A 30 14.41 9.65 -19.50
C PHE A 30 15.03 9.43 -20.90
N ASP A 31 16.28 8.99 -20.97
CA ASP A 31 16.98 8.70 -22.24
C ASP A 31 16.45 7.47 -22.97
N GLU A 32 15.67 6.62 -22.29
CA GLU A 32 14.97 5.52 -22.96
C GLU A 32 13.80 6.03 -23.80
N PHE A 33 13.31 7.25 -23.55
CA PHE A 33 12.36 7.90 -24.43
C PHE A 33 13.07 8.45 -25.67
N LYS A 34 12.90 7.76 -26.81
CA LYS A 34 13.55 8.10 -28.08
C LYS A 34 12.62 8.81 -29.06
N GLY A 35 11.38 9.08 -28.65
CA GLY A 35 10.37 9.77 -29.43
C GLY A 35 9.01 9.06 -29.42
N PRO A 36 8.09 9.47 -30.31
CA PRO A 36 6.73 8.93 -30.35
C PRO A 36 6.68 7.43 -30.70
N ASP A 37 7.70 6.90 -31.36
CA ASP A 37 7.72 5.50 -31.80
C ASP A 37 7.86 4.50 -30.64
N ASN A 38 8.50 4.89 -29.54
CA ASN A 38 8.69 4.02 -28.37
C ASN A 38 8.01 4.52 -27.09
N ILE A 39 7.27 5.64 -27.14
CA ILE A 39 6.55 6.21 -26.00
C ILE A 39 5.66 5.19 -25.30
N ARG A 40 4.93 4.39 -26.08
CA ARG A 40 3.93 3.46 -25.55
C ARG A 40 4.58 2.35 -24.74
N GLU A 41 5.71 1.82 -25.21
CA GLU A 41 6.44 0.76 -24.52
C GLU A 41 7.09 1.29 -23.23
N VAL A 42 7.74 2.45 -23.32
CA VAL A 42 8.38 3.11 -22.17
C VAL A 42 7.34 3.46 -21.12
N PHE A 43 6.22 4.07 -21.51
CA PHE A 43 5.15 4.41 -20.59
C PHE A 43 4.50 3.17 -19.96
N TYR A 44 4.33 2.08 -20.71
CA TYR A 44 3.82 0.82 -20.17
C TYR A 44 4.74 0.23 -19.08
N LYS A 45 6.06 0.29 -19.28
CA LYS A 45 7.03 -0.13 -18.25
C LYS A 45 6.93 0.73 -16.99
N TYR A 46 6.82 2.05 -17.17
CA TYR A 46 6.61 3.00 -16.07
C TYR A 46 5.30 2.71 -15.31
N GLU A 47 4.18 2.61 -16.03
CA GLU A 47 2.86 2.34 -15.46
C GLU A 47 2.86 1.04 -14.65
N LYS A 48 3.44 -0.03 -15.19
CA LYS A 48 3.56 -1.32 -14.50
C LYS A 48 4.37 -1.22 -13.21
N ALA A 49 5.43 -0.41 -13.19
CA ALA A 49 6.24 -0.21 -12.00
C ALA A 49 5.47 0.56 -10.91
N VAL A 50 4.74 1.61 -11.28
CA VAL A 50 3.91 2.39 -10.35
C VAL A 50 2.74 1.57 -9.82
N LEU A 51 2.10 0.76 -10.66
CA LEU A 51 0.99 -0.12 -10.26
C LEU A 51 1.40 -1.12 -9.17
N LYS A 52 2.64 -1.62 -9.19
CA LYS A 52 3.14 -2.51 -8.11
C LYS A 52 3.11 -1.82 -6.75
N VAL A 53 3.47 -0.54 -6.71
CA VAL A 53 3.50 0.24 -5.47
C VAL A 53 2.07 0.48 -4.97
N GLY A 54 1.16 0.84 -5.88
CA GLY A 54 -0.25 0.99 -5.56
C GLY A 54 -0.88 -0.29 -5.01
N ASN A 55 -0.59 -1.43 -5.63
CA ASN A 55 -1.10 -2.73 -5.18
C ASN A 55 -0.57 -3.10 -3.79
N ALA A 56 0.73 -2.94 -3.54
CA ALA A 56 1.31 -3.23 -2.24
C ALA A 56 0.76 -2.30 -1.14
N ALA A 57 0.54 -1.01 -1.46
CA ALA A 57 -0.11 -0.09 -0.54
C ALA A 57 -1.56 -0.49 -0.23
N ALA A 58 -2.32 -0.94 -1.23
CA ALA A 58 -3.70 -1.38 -1.07
C ALA A 58 -3.80 -2.68 -0.27
N GLU A 59 -2.91 -3.64 -0.50
CA GLU A 59 -2.83 -4.91 0.23
C GLU A 59 -2.60 -4.65 1.73
N ILE A 60 -1.58 -3.86 2.08
CA ILE A 60 -1.31 -3.53 3.49
C ILE A 60 -2.46 -2.74 4.11
N SER A 61 -3.01 -1.75 3.41
CA SER A 61 -4.16 -0.99 3.92
C SER A 61 -5.35 -1.91 4.24
N THR A 62 -5.54 -2.94 3.41
CA THR A 62 -6.62 -3.93 3.57
C THR A 62 -6.34 -4.86 4.75
N GLU A 63 -5.12 -5.36 4.89
CA GLU A 63 -4.71 -6.21 6.02
C GLU A 63 -4.86 -5.49 7.36
N GLU A 64 -4.45 -4.23 7.44
CA GLU A 64 -4.60 -3.41 8.66
C GLU A 64 -6.06 -3.17 9.00
N TYR A 65 -6.87 -2.82 8.01
CA TYR A 65 -8.32 -2.64 8.21
C TYR A 65 -8.97 -3.88 8.80
N PHE A 66 -8.64 -5.08 8.29
CA PHE A 66 -9.17 -6.32 8.82
C PHE A 66 -8.59 -6.70 10.19
N THR A 67 -7.33 -6.34 10.47
CA THR A 67 -6.72 -6.51 11.80
C THR A 67 -7.46 -5.69 12.84
N GLU A 68 -7.66 -4.38 12.60
CA GLU A 68 -8.42 -3.51 13.48
C GLU A 68 -9.88 -3.95 13.66
N LEU A 69 -10.52 -4.40 12.58
CA LEU A 69 -11.88 -4.94 12.64
C LEU A 69 -11.94 -6.17 13.55
N SER A 70 -10.98 -7.10 13.41
CA SER A 70 -10.90 -8.32 14.20
C SER A 70 -10.65 -8.01 15.68
N GLU A 71 -9.77 -7.05 15.99
CA GLU A 71 -9.53 -6.62 17.37
C GLU A 71 -10.78 -5.99 18.01
N LYS A 72 -11.57 -5.22 17.24
CA LYS A 72 -12.87 -4.70 17.71
C LYS A 72 -13.88 -5.80 17.97
N GLU A 73 -13.98 -6.82 17.12
CA GLU A 73 -14.89 -7.96 17.34
C GLU A 73 -14.47 -8.81 18.54
N VAL A 74 -13.17 -9.03 18.75
CA VAL A 74 -12.64 -9.72 19.93
C VAL A 74 -12.92 -8.90 21.20
N SER A 75 -12.75 -7.58 21.16
CA SER A 75 -13.10 -6.69 22.27
C SER A 75 -14.59 -6.71 22.60
N GLY A 76 -15.47 -6.78 21.58
CA GLY A 76 -16.92 -6.85 21.77
C GLY A 76 -17.41 -8.21 22.29
N THR A 77 -16.68 -9.29 22.02
CA THR A 77 -17.02 -10.64 22.51
C THR A 77 -16.67 -10.82 24.00
N LEU A 78 -15.73 -10.04 24.53
CA LEU A 78 -15.35 -10.08 25.95
C LEU A 78 -16.25 -9.21 26.85
N GLU A 79 -17.13 -8.37 26.29
CA GLU A 79 -18.13 -7.62 27.08
C GLU A 79 -19.40 -8.42 27.41
N TYR A 80 -19.63 -9.56 26.75
CA TYR A 80 -20.67 -10.51 27.15
C TYR A 80 -20.09 -11.57 28.09
N GLY A 81 -19.64 -11.12 29.26
CA GLY A 81 -19.39 -11.99 30.40
C GLY A 81 -20.66 -12.74 30.79
N TYR A 82 -20.54 -14.06 30.91
CA TYR A 82 -21.46 -14.97 31.59
C TYR A 82 -22.07 -14.32 32.85
N GLU A 83 -23.37 -13.98 32.82
CA GLU A 83 -24.17 -14.02 34.06
C GLU A 83 -24.60 -15.47 34.25
N GLY A 84 -23.95 -16.13 35.22
CA GLY A 84 -24.40 -17.42 35.69
C GLY A 84 -25.84 -17.33 36.21
N ALA A 85 -26.64 -18.33 35.85
CA ALA A 85 -27.86 -18.72 36.52
C ALA A 85 -27.92 -20.25 36.57
#